data_AF-A0A8T5GIG3-F1
#
_entry.id   AF-A0A8T5GIG3-F1
#
_cell.length_a   1.000
_cell.length_b   1.000
_cell.length_c   1.000
_cell.angle_alpha   90.00
_cell.angle_beta   90.00
_cell.angle_gamma   90.00
#
_symmetry.space_group_name_H-M   'P 1'
#
loop_
_entity.id
_entity.type
_entity.pdbx_description
1 polymer ?
#
loop_
_entity_poly.entity_id
_entity_poly.type
_entity_poly.pdbx_seq_one_letter_code
_entity_poly.pdbx_strand_id
1 'polypeptide(L)'
;MAEGSTTVQNLPLTGLLLVGMGPGSVGAMTIEAVEAAAAATHRRYEAYTALWPDDELNLLEQTIGPIQRVMRPEVEQPEDLFALASTSLVALLVVGDPLQATTHVDLQLQAAEAGIECRVFHGISITTLVTGAIGLSNYRFGRQTTLTYPYGGWVATSPLETIIVNRYTGLHTLALLDLDPTGLGTGDQRPMMPDDAVASIELMRLKIEEGLAEREFSHDKASDLLTKAALQSFVEEDVSQMRVVLCSDMGTEDQRIVSTTVGGLSNQTGGRLNCIIFPATTGEVEEKALVRWEQE
;
A
#
# COMPACT_ATOMS: atom_id res chain seq x y z
N MET A 1 -0.58 1.27 -35.15
CA MET A 1 0.28 2.45 -35.43
C MET A 1 0.73 3.05 -34.10
N ALA A 2 1.66 2.39 -33.42
CA ALA A 2 2.47 2.90 -32.30
C ALA A 2 3.73 2.01 -32.13
N GLU A 3 4.16 1.32 -33.19
CA GLU A 3 5.40 0.57 -33.18
C GLU A 3 6.52 1.57 -33.44
N GLY A 4 7.18 2.03 -32.37
CA GLY A 4 8.38 2.86 -32.48
C GLY A 4 8.37 4.19 -31.73
N SER A 5 7.39 4.47 -30.87
CA SER A 5 7.44 5.62 -29.94
C SER A 5 7.30 5.12 -28.51
N THR A 6 8.21 4.29 -28.04
CA THR A 6 8.33 4.05 -26.60
C THR A 6 9.15 5.19 -26.00
N THR A 7 8.69 5.77 -24.91
CA THR A 7 9.31 6.88 -24.15
C THR A 7 10.75 6.56 -23.72
N VAL A 8 11.11 5.27 -23.77
CA VAL A 8 12.43 4.68 -23.54
C VAL A 8 13.49 5.17 -24.54
N GLN A 9 13.10 5.61 -25.74
CA GLN A 9 14.03 6.12 -26.76
C GLN A 9 14.80 7.38 -26.34
N ASN A 10 14.34 8.09 -25.30
CA ASN A 10 14.96 9.32 -24.81
C ASN A 10 15.48 9.23 -23.38
N LEU A 11 15.81 8.03 -22.86
CA LEU A 11 16.39 7.89 -21.52
C LEU A 11 17.71 8.68 -21.39
N PRO A 12 18.00 9.26 -20.22
CA PRO A 12 19.28 9.93 -19.99
C PRO A 12 20.40 8.89 -19.89
N LEU A 13 21.64 9.30 -20.16
CA LEU A 13 22.81 8.42 -20.03
C LEU A 13 23.10 8.07 -18.56
N THR A 14 22.76 8.98 -17.65
CA THR A 14 22.94 8.87 -16.21
C THR A 14 21.69 9.41 -15.52
N GLY A 15 21.32 8.85 -14.38
CA GLY A 15 20.15 9.29 -13.62
C GLY A 15 19.48 8.15 -12.87
N LEU A 16 18.37 8.48 -12.22
CA LEU A 16 17.55 7.54 -11.46
C LEU A 16 16.22 7.28 -12.19
N LEU A 17 15.86 6.02 -12.35
CA LEU A 17 14.56 5.59 -12.87
C LEU A 17 13.81 4.94 -11.71
N LEU A 18 12.68 5.51 -11.30
CA LEU A 18 11.74 4.86 -10.39
C LEU A 18 10.79 4.00 -11.23
N VAL A 19 10.85 2.68 -11.07
CA VAL A 19 10.16 1.73 -11.95
C VAL A 19 9.17 0.89 -11.16
N GLY A 20 7.89 1.05 -11.47
CA GLY A 20 6.81 0.23 -10.90
C GLY A 20 6.79 -1.18 -11.49
N MET A 21 6.87 -2.18 -10.60
CA MET A 21 6.87 -3.60 -10.96
C MET A 21 5.46 -4.19 -11.00
N GLY A 22 4.45 -3.44 -10.57
CA GLY A 22 3.10 -3.99 -10.41
C GLY A 22 3.00 -4.97 -9.22
N PRO A 23 1.87 -5.67 -9.08
CA PRO A 23 1.48 -6.32 -7.83
C PRO A 23 2.20 -7.65 -7.52
N GLY A 24 2.74 -8.34 -8.53
CA GLY A 24 3.25 -9.69 -8.28
C GLY A 24 3.66 -10.54 -9.48
N SER A 25 3.56 -10.03 -10.72
CA SER A 25 3.96 -10.80 -11.91
C SER A 25 4.62 -9.91 -12.94
N VAL A 26 5.63 -10.44 -13.65
CA VAL A 26 6.28 -9.76 -14.78
C VAL A 26 5.25 -9.39 -15.85
N GLY A 27 4.24 -10.22 -16.08
CA GLY A 27 3.18 -9.96 -17.05
C GLY A 27 2.29 -8.75 -16.70
N ALA A 28 2.31 -8.31 -15.44
CA ALA A 28 1.57 -7.14 -14.98
C ALA A 28 2.41 -5.84 -15.04
N MET A 29 3.69 -5.92 -15.40
CA MET A 29 4.51 -4.73 -15.65
C MET A 29 4.10 -4.06 -16.96
N THR A 30 4.20 -2.74 -17.00
CA THR A 30 4.04 -2.02 -18.27
C THR A 30 5.24 -2.33 -19.18
N ILE A 31 5.01 -2.38 -20.49
CA ILE A 31 6.09 -2.56 -21.48
C ILE A 31 7.18 -1.51 -21.28
N GLU A 32 6.77 -0.26 -21.02
CA GLU A 32 7.67 0.86 -20.78
C GLU A 32 8.55 0.68 -19.54
N ALA A 33 7.99 0.17 -18.43
CA ALA A 33 8.73 -0.12 -17.20
C ALA A 33 9.78 -1.22 -17.43
N VAL A 34 9.42 -2.30 -18.12
CA VAL A 34 10.35 -3.40 -18.43
C VAL A 34 11.48 -2.91 -19.33
N GLU A 35 11.16 -2.18 -20.40
CA GLU A 35 12.14 -1.62 -21.32
C GLU A 35 13.08 -0.62 -20.63
N ALA A 36 12.55 0.26 -19.77
CA ALA A 36 13.34 1.21 -19.00
C ALA A 36 14.30 0.54 -18.02
N ALA A 37 13.82 -0.49 -17.30
CA ALA A 37 14.66 -1.29 -16.41
C ALA A 37 15.73 -2.07 -17.18
N ALA A 38 15.40 -2.62 -18.35
CA ALA A 38 16.34 -3.32 -19.24
C ALA A 38 17.40 -2.38 -19.86
N ALA A 39 17.11 -1.08 -19.99
CA ALA A 39 18.07 -0.08 -20.45
C ALA A 39 19.03 0.42 -19.37
N ALA A 40 18.67 0.33 -18.09
CA ALA A 40 19.51 0.80 -16.98
C ALA A 40 20.82 0.01 -16.84
N THR A 41 21.91 0.66 -16.42
CA THR A 41 23.18 -0.02 -16.15
C THR A 41 23.10 -0.84 -14.86
N HIS A 42 22.40 -0.32 -13.86
CA HIS A 42 22.22 -0.96 -12.56
C HIS A 42 20.75 -1.06 -12.20
N ARG A 43 20.35 -2.18 -11.59
CA ARG A 43 19.01 -2.40 -11.05
C ARG A 43 19.10 -2.60 -9.55
N ARG A 44 18.28 -1.88 -8.81
CA ARG A 44 18.12 -1.96 -7.37
C ARG A 44 16.68 -2.34 -7.10
N TYR A 45 16.45 -3.44 -6.39
CA TYR A 45 15.11 -3.84 -5.99
C TYR A 45 14.91 -3.52 -4.51
N GLU A 46 14.01 -2.57 -4.22
CA GLU A 46 13.71 -2.19 -2.85
C GLU A 46 12.66 -3.13 -2.25
N ALA A 47 13.12 -3.95 -1.30
CA ALA A 47 12.34 -5.08 -0.81
C ALA A 47 11.76 -4.84 0.60
N TYR A 48 11.62 -3.58 1.00
CA TYR A 48 11.07 -3.20 2.31
C TYR A 48 9.66 -2.63 2.26
N THR A 49 9.21 -2.16 1.09
CA THR A 49 7.85 -1.66 0.84
C THR A 49 6.88 -2.76 0.43
N ALA A 50 7.37 -3.84 -0.16
CA ALA A 50 6.68 -5.11 -0.37
C ALA A 50 7.66 -6.12 -0.97
N LEU A 51 7.40 -7.40 -0.71
CA LEU A 51 8.11 -8.49 -1.37
C LEU A 51 7.47 -8.80 -2.72
N TRP A 52 8.22 -9.39 -3.63
CA TRP A 52 7.74 -9.96 -4.88
C TRP A 52 7.96 -11.48 -4.86
N PRO A 53 7.17 -12.29 -5.58
CA PRO A 53 7.42 -13.74 -5.64
C PRO A 53 8.82 -14.02 -6.21
N ASP A 54 9.57 -14.94 -5.60
CA ASP A 54 10.97 -15.19 -5.96
C ASP A 54 11.12 -15.72 -7.39
N ASP A 55 10.18 -16.55 -7.84
CA ASP A 55 10.12 -17.09 -9.20
C ASP A 55 9.87 -15.99 -10.25
N GLU A 56 8.98 -15.06 -9.97
CA GLU A 56 8.72 -13.88 -10.82
C GLU A 56 9.91 -12.90 -10.81
N LEU A 57 10.57 -12.71 -9.68
CA LEU A 57 11.80 -11.90 -9.61
C LEU A 57 12.94 -12.53 -10.44
N ASN A 58 13.09 -13.86 -10.36
CA ASN A 58 14.06 -14.60 -11.18
C ASN A 58 13.74 -14.52 -12.68
N LEU A 59 12.45 -14.52 -13.05
CA LEU A 59 12.01 -14.33 -14.44
C LEU A 59 12.31 -12.92 -14.93
N LEU A 60 12.10 -11.92 -14.08
CA LEU A 60 12.43 -10.53 -14.40
C LEU A 60 13.94 -10.36 -14.61
N GLU A 61 14.77 -10.92 -13.73
CA GLU A 61 16.23 -10.85 -13.83
C GLU A 61 16.76 -11.44 -15.15
N GLN A 62 16.13 -12.51 -15.66
CA GLN A 62 16.45 -13.07 -16.99
C GLN A 62 16.11 -12.11 -18.13
N THR A 63 15.13 -11.22 -17.93
CA THR A 63 14.62 -10.28 -18.93
C THR A 63 15.39 -8.96 -18.92
N ILE A 64 15.62 -8.39 -17.73
CA ILE A 64 16.21 -7.07 -17.56
C ILE A 64 17.69 -7.12 -17.14
N GLY A 65 18.24 -8.30 -16.82
CA GLY A 65 19.59 -8.46 -16.29
C GLY A 65 19.67 -8.36 -14.76
N PRO A 66 20.88 -8.47 -14.18
CA PRO A 66 21.08 -8.69 -12.75
C PRO A 66 20.43 -7.65 -11.85
N ILE A 67 19.80 -8.11 -10.76
CA ILE A 67 19.09 -7.29 -9.78
C ILE A 67 19.81 -7.36 -8.44
N GLN A 68 20.10 -6.21 -7.84
CA GLN A 68 20.61 -6.13 -6.48
C GLN A 68 19.51 -5.69 -5.52
N ARG A 69 19.20 -6.50 -4.51
CA ARG A 69 18.27 -6.14 -3.44
C ARG A 69 18.86 -5.02 -2.57
N VAL A 70 18.04 -4.04 -2.21
CA VAL A 70 18.36 -2.95 -1.28
C VAL A 70 17.28 -2.81 -0.23
N MET A 71 17.66 -2.25 0.92
CA MET A 71 16.78 -2.07 2.08
C MET A 71 16.60 -0.59 2.40
N ARG A 72 15.69 -0.27 3.34
CA ARG A 72 15.28 1.10 3.63
C ARG A 72 16.44 2.08 3.85
N PRO A 73 17.49 1.75 4.63
CA PRO A 73 18.58 2.70 4.85
C PRO A 73 19.27 3.15 3.56
N GLU A 74 19.46 2.26 2.58
CA GLU A 74 20.13 2.58 1.31
C GLU A 74 19.26 3.45 0.38
N VAL A 75 17.93 3.44 0.58
CA VAL A 75 16.98 4.21 -0.24
C VAL A 75 16.65 5.55 0.42
N GLU A 76 16.43 5.57 1.74
CA GLU A 76 16.12 6.79 2.49
C GLU A 76 17.37 7.63 2.83
N GLN A 77 18.57 7.05 2.78
CA GLN A 77 19.85 7.75 2.83
C GLN A 77 20.61 7.49 1.51
N PRO A 78 20.20 8.15 0.41
CA PRO A 78 20.53 7.71 -0.95
C PRO A 78 21.95 8.09 -1.41
N GLU A 79 22.91 8.29 -0.51
CA GLU A 79 24.26 8.75 -0.86
C GLU A 79 24.93 7.84 -1.91
N ASP A 80 24.93 6.52 -1.67
CA ASP A 80 25.49 5.53 -2.58
C ASP A 80 24.66 5.39 -3.86
N LEU A 81 23.33 5.46 -3.75
CA LEU A 81 22.41 5.39 -4.88
C LEU A 81 22.61 6.58 -5.83
N PHE A 82 22.78 7.78 -5.28
CA PHE A 82 23.00 9.02 -6.02
C PHE A 82 24.42 9.10 -6.59
N ALA A 83 25.43 8.65 -5.86
CA ALA A 83 26.78 8.52 -6.40
C ALA A 83 26.77 7.63 -7.66
N LEU A 84 26.05 6.50 -7.62
CA LEU A 84 25.89 5.61 -8.76
C LEU A 84 25.09 6.27 -9.90
N ALA A 85 23.95 6.89 -9.60
CA ALA A 85 23.08 7.55 -10.57
C ALA A 85 23.73 8.78 -11.25
N SER A 86 24.72 9.42 -10.60
CA SER A 86 25.46 10.54 -11.19
C SER A 86 26.40 10.11 -12.33
N THR A 87 26.77 8.83 -12.38
CA THR A 87 27.74 8.30 -13.36
C THR A 87 27.17 7.20 -14.25
N SER A 88 25.95 6.74 -13.96
CA SER A 88 25.29 5.64 -14.68
C SER A 88 23.77 5.76 -14.58
N LEU A 89 23.06 5.03 -15.43
CA LEU A 89 21.60 4.93 -15.35
C LEU A 89 21.22 3.84 -14.34
N VAL A 90 20.49 4.21 -13.30
CA VAL A 90 20.10 3.31 -12.21
C VAL A 90 18.59 3.16 -12.18
N ALA A 91 18.08 1.94 -12.26
CA ALA A 91 16.67 1.65 -12.03
C ALA A 91 16.45 1.19 -10.58
N LEU A 92 15.61 1.92 -9.84
CA LEU A 92 15.04 1.49 -8.58
C LEU A 92 13.67 0.86 -8.86
N LEU A 93 13.63 -0.47 -8.74
CA LEU A 93 12.46 -1.30 -8.94
C LEU A 93 11.63 -1.31 -7.64
N VAL A 94 10.38 -0.88 -7.75
CA VAL A 94 9.43 -0.72 -6.64
C VAL A 94 8.20 -1.59 -6.90
N VAL A 95 7.81 -2.42 -5.93
CA VAL A 95 6.57 -3.22 -6.05
C VAL A 95 5.36 -2.29 -6.15
N GLY A 96 4.45 -2.59 -7.08
CA GLY A 96 3.30 -1.73 -7.35
C GLY A 96 3.66 -0.52 -8.21
N ASP A 97 3.36 0.68 -7.70
CA ASP A 97 3.68 1.95 -8.34
C ASP A 97 4.61 2.78 -7.43
N PRO A 98 5.70 3.38 -7.96
CA PRO A 98 6.68 4.06 -7.13
C PRO A 98 6.12 5.18 -6.28
N LEU A 99 5.04 5.85 -6.72
CA LEU A 99 4.48 7.03 -6.05
C LEU A 99 3.12 6.77 -5.39
N GLN A 100 2.72 5.50 -5.22
CA GLN A 100 1.49 5.12 -4.53
C GLN A 100 1.80 4.43 -3.21
N ALA A 101 1.36 5.03 -2.10
CA ALA A 101 1.55 4.51 -0.75
C ALA A 101 3.03 4.26 -0.36
N THR A 102 3.92 5.11 -0.86
CA THR A 102 5.35 5.12 -0.51
C THR A 102 5.84 6.54 -0.19
N THR A 103 7.09 6.65 0.25
CA THR A 103 7.79 7.92 0.50
C THR A 103 8.69 8.36 -0.67
N HIS A 104 8.68 7.65 -1.81
CA HIS A 104 9.63 7.90 -2.92
C HIS A 104 9.51 9.27 -3.60
N VAL A 105 8.43 10.02 -3.34
CA VAL A 105 8.38 11.44 -3.72
C VAL A 105 9.52 12.24 -3.09
N ASP A 106 9.90 11.90 -1.85
CA ASP A 106 11.03 12.53 -1.16
C ASP A 106 12.36 12.22 -1.88
N LEU A 107 12.57 10.96 -2.29
CA LEU A 107 13.72 10.55 -3.08
C LEU A 107 13.80 11.30 -4.41
N GLN A 108 12.66 11.53 -5.07
CA GLN A 108 12.59 12.32 -6.31
C GLN A 108 12.99 13.79 -6.08
N LEU A 109 12.56 14.39 -4.97
CA LEU A 109 12.93 15.76 -4.60
C LEU A 109 14.42 15.86 -4.27
N GLN A 110 14.95 14.93 -3.46
CA GLN A 110 16.37 14.86 -3.14
C GLN A 110 17.24 14.67 -4.40
N ALA A 111 16.80 13.85 -5.35
CA ALA A 111 17.51 13.68 -6.62
C ALA A 111 17.58 14.99 -7.42
N ALA A 112 16.47 15.75 -7.47
CA ALA A 112 16.43 17.03 -8.13
C ALA A 112 17.38 18.06 -7.47
N GLU A 113 17.44 18.10 -6.15
CA GLU A 113 18.37 18.95 -5.39
C GLU A 113 19.84 18.58 -5.64
N ALA A 114 20.12 17.29 -5.82
CA ALA A 114 21.45 16.78 -6.18
C ALA A 114 21.80 16.94 -7.68
N GLY A 115 20.88 17.50 -8.50
CA GLY A 115 21.09 17.65 -9.95
C GLY A 115 21.03 16.34 -10.73
N ILE A 116 20.42 15.30 -10.16
CA ILE A 116 20.24 13.97 -10.76
C ILE A 116 18.87 13.94 -11.45
N GLU A 117 18.86 13.65 -12.75
CA GLU A 117 17.60 13.45 -13.48
C GLU A 117 16.89 12.20 -12.94
N CYS A 118 15.64 12.39 -12.49
CA CYS A 118 14.81 11.33 -11.95
C CYS A 118 13.54 11.17 -12.80
N ARG A 119 13.33 9.99 -13.39
CA ARG A 119 12.13 9.67 -14.19
C ARG A 119 11.32 8.56 -13.54
N VAL A 120 10.00 8.63 -13.69
CA VAL A 120 9.06 7.68 -13.10
C VAL A 120 8.37 6.89 -14.19
N PHE A 121 8.42 5.57 -14.07
CA PHE A 121 7.68 4.61 -14.87
C PHE A 121 6.64 3.97 -13.98
N HIS A 122 5.37 4.33 -14.22
CA HIS A 122 4.25 3.92 -13.39
C HIS A 122 3.92 2.42 -13.53
N GLY A 123 3.37 1.86 -12.47
CA GLY A 123 2.97 0.46 -12.37
C GLY A 123 1.54 0.29 -11.87
N ILE A 124 1.04 -0.94 -11.89
CA ILE A 124 -0.28 -1.26 -11.33
C ILE A 124 -0.15 -1.27 -9.80
N SER A 125 -0.78 -0.31 -9.14
CA SER A 125 -0.83 -0.22 -7.68
C SER A 125 -1.98 -1.03 -7.10
N ILE A 126 -1.80 -1.55 -5.88
CA ILE A 126 -2.89 -2.11 -5.09
C ILE A 126 -4.03 -1.10 -4.92
N THR A 127 -3.73 0.19 -4.78
CA THR A 127 -4.73 1.25 -4.55
C THR A 127 -5.77 1.37 -5.66
N THR A 128 -5.40 1.08 -6.89
CA THR A 128 -6.32 1.06 -8.05
C THR A 128 -6.86 -0.34 -8.33
N LEU A 129 -6.07 -1.38 -8.07
CA LEU A 129 -6.46 -2.76 -8.33
C LEU A 129 -7.63 -3.21 -7.44
N VAL A 130 -7.53 -3.07 -6.11
CA VAL A 130 -8.61 -3.55 -5.22
C VAL A 130 -9.87 -2.72 -5.32
N THR A 131 -9.74 -1.40 -5.44
CA THR A 131 -10.91 -0.52 -5.56
C THR A 131 -11.73 -0.87 -6.80
N GLY A 132 -11.08 -1.20 -7.92
CA GLY A 132 -11.74 -1.70 -9.13
C GLY A 132 -12.23 -3.15 -9.08
N ALA A 133 -11.60 -4.04 -8.30
CA ALA A 133 -11.89 -5.48 -8.33
C ALA A 133 -13.08 -5.89 -7.45
N ILE A 134 -13.23 -5.27 -6.28
CA ILE A 134 -14.19 -5.75 -5.26
C ILE A 134 -15.65 -5.45 -5.60
N GLY A 135 -15.90 -4.48 -6.49
CA GLY A 135 -17.23 -4.09 -6.96
C GLY A 135 -17.94 -2.99 -6.16
N LEU A 136 -17.20 -2.25 -5.32
CA LEU A 136 -17.66 -1.02 -4.70
C LEU A 136 -17.47 0.17 -5.65
N SER A 137 -18.22 1.25 -5.46
CA SER A 137 -18.06 2.46 -6.26
C SER A 137 -16.73 3.14 -5.94
N ASN A 138 -15.86 3.28 -6.95
CA ASN A 138 -14.59 4.00 -6.83
C ASN A 138 -14.76 5.44 -6.33
N TYR A 139 -15.87 6.10 -6.68
CA TYR A 139 -16.17 7.47 -6.25
C TYR A 139 -16.55 7.58 -4.76
N ARG A 140 -16.80 6.45 -4.10
CA ARG A 140 -17.17 6.37 -2.68
C ARG A 140 -16.00 5.96 -1.79
N PHE A 141 -14.77 5.88 -2.31
CA PHE A 141 -13.59 5.70 -1.47
C PHE A 141 -13.14 7.02 -0.85
N GLY A 142 -12.99 7.02 0.47
CA GLY A 142 -12.49 8.14 1.25
C GLY A 142 -10.98 8.10 1.44
N ARG A 143 -10.50 8.74 2.51
CA ARG A 143 -9.07 8.77 2.85
C ARG A 143 -8.57 7.34 3.14
N GLN A 144 -7.52 6.91 2.45
CA GLN A 144 -6.87 5.62 2.73
C GLN A 144 -6.03 5.69 4.01
N THR A 145 -5.75 4.53 4.59
CA THR A 145 -4.94 4.44 5.81
C THR A 145 -4.09 3.17 5.84
N THR A 146 -3.20 3.05 6.82
CA THR A 146 -2.40 1.86 7.07
C THR A 146 -2.60 1.40 8.51
N LEU A 147 -3.06 0.17 8.72
CA LEU A 147 -3.09 -0.47 10.03
C LEU A 147 -1.66 -0.88 10.41
N THR A 148 -1.18 -0.40 11.54
CA THR A 148 0.19 -0.64 12.00
C THR A 148 0.23 -1.61 13.17
N TYR A 149 1.36 -2.28 13.35
CA TYR A 149 1.65 -2.97 14.60
C TYR A 149 1.79 -1.96 15.76
N PRO A 150 1.58 -2.38 17.02
CA PRO A 150 1.95 -1.57 18.18
C PRO A 150 3.47 -1.54 18.35
N TYR A 151 4.08 -0.35 18.23
CA TYR A 151 5.53 -0.19 18.31
C TYR A 151 5.98 0.19 19.71
N GLY A 152 6.75 -0.65 20.37
CA GLY A 152 7.28 -0.34 21.71
C GLY A 152 6.20 -0.02 22.75
N GLY A 153 5.01 -0.63 22.63
CA GLY A 153 3.84 -0.36 23.48
C GLY A 153 3.01 0.86 23.04
N TRP A 154 3.42 1.60 22.02
CA TRP A 154 2.64 2.69 21.44
C TRP A 154 1.64 2.17 20.41
N VAL A 155 0.36 2.45 20.65
CA VAL A 155 -0.75 2.16 19.72
C VAL A 155 -1.14 3.45 18.98
N ALA A 156 -1.03 3.47 17.65
CA ALA A 156 -1.48 4.59 16.83
C ALA A 156 -2.99 4.46 16.54
N THR A 157 -3.81 5.40 17.00
CA THR A 157 -5.28 5.36 16.81
C THR A 157 -5.73 5.95 15.46
N SER A 158 -4.89 6.78 14.84
CA SER A 158 -5.22 7.49 13.60
C SER A 158 -5.72 6.59 12.45
N PRO A 159 -5.29 5.32 12.30
CA PRO A 159 -5.83 4.46 11.27
C PRO A 159 -7.31 4.13 11.49
N LEU A 160 -7.67 3.70 12.69
CA LEU A 160 -9.05 3.39 13.03
C LEU A 160 -9.94 4.64 13.03
N GLU A 161 -9.43 5.78 13.50
CA GLU A 161 -10.15 7.07 13.41
C GLU A 161 -10.48 7.43 11.95
N THR A 162 -9.56 7.20 11.02
CA THR A 162 -9.79 7.44 9.59
C THR A 162 -10.90 6.55 9.04
N ILE A 163 -10.91 5.26 9.40
CA ILE A 163 -11.96 4.30 9.02
C ILE A 163 -13.31 4.75 9.56
N ILE A 164 -13.37 5.15 10.83
CA ILE A 164 -14.59 5.61 11.50
C ILE A 164 -15.15 6.85 10.81
N VAL A 165 -14.33 7.87 10.56
CA VAL A 165 -14.77 9.12 9.95
C VAL A 165 -15.25 8.91 8.51
N ASN A 166 -14.53 8.10 7.71
CA ASN A 166 -14.96 7.75 6.37
C ASN A 166 -16.32 7.04 6.41
N ARG A 167 -16.48 6.01 7.26
CA ARG A 167 -17.75 5.28 7.38
C ARG A 167 -18.90 6.19 7.82
N TYR A 168 -18.67 7.05 8.80
CA TYR A 168 -19.64 8.03 9.29
C TYR A 168 -20.08 9.02 8.20
N THR A 169 -19.23 9.29 7.21
CA THR A 169 -19.52 10.16 6.07
C THR A 169 -19.97 9.40 4.81
N GLY A 170 -20.20 8.09 4.91
CA GLY A 170 -20.69 7.27 3.81
C GLY A 170 -19.62 6.86 2.79
N LEU A 171 -18.33 6.89 3.18
CA LEU A 171 -17.19 6.56 2.35
C LEU A 171 -16.53 5.23 2.76
N HIS A 172 -16.20 4.39 1.79
CA HIS A 172 -15.41 3.18 1.98
C HIS A 172 -13.95 3.55 2.27
N THR A 173 -13.25 2.69 3.02
CA THR A 173 -11.83 2.87 3.32
C THR A 173 -11.02 1.70 2.80
N LEU A 174 -9.95 1.98 2.05
CA LEU A 174 -8.86 1.03 1.85
C LEU A 174 -7.87 1.20 3.00
N ALA A 175 -7.70 0.14 3.78
CA ALA A 175 -6.68 0.01 4.79
C ALA A 175 -5.57 -0.92 4.28
N LEU A 176 -4.39 -0.36 4.05
CA LEU A 176 -3.17 -1.14 3.86
C LEU A 176 -2.74 -1.73 5.20
N LEU A 177 -1.97 -2.81 5.17
CA LEU A 177 -1.47 -3.44 6.38
C LEU A 177 0.06 -3.27 6.47
N ASP A 178 0.54 -3.13 7.70
CA ASP A 178 1.97 -3.03 7.98
C ASP A 178 2.75 -4.24 7.47
N LEU A 179 4.02 -4.02 7.14
CA LEU A 179 4.88 -5.06 6.60
C LEU A 179 6.01 -5.47 7.53
N ASP A 180 6.23 -4.71 8.59
CA ASP A 180 7.35 -4.91 9.48
C ASP A 180 6.98 -4.46 10.91
N PRO A 181 6.81 -5.39 11.87
CA PRO A 181 6.50 -5.04 13.26
C PRO A 181 7.61 -4.28 13.97
N THR A 182 8.83 -4.20 13.41
CA THR A 182 9.92 -3.38 13.93
C THR A 182 9.91 -1.96 13.36
N GLY A 183 9.32 -1.78 12.18
CA GLY A 183 9.25 -0.52 11.46
C GLY A 183 10.60 -0.06 10.91
N LEU A 184 11.65 -0.89 10.98
CA LEU A 184 13.02 -0.52 10.60
C LEU A 184 13.30 -0.77 9.11
N GLY A 185 12.62 -1.74 8.49
CA GLY A 185 12.81 -2.09 7.09
C GLY A 185 14.20 -2.69 6.79
N THR A 186 14.79 -3.42 7.75
CA THR A 186 16.20 -3.88 7.69
C THR A 186 16.40 -5.37 7.36
N GLY A 187 15.34 -6.16 7.15
CA GLY A 187 15.49 -7.54 6.66
C GLY A 187 14.56 -8.60 7.23
N ASP A 188 13.82 -8.29 8.30
CA ASP A 188 12.93 -9.22 9.00
C ASP A 188 11.45 -8.86 8.78
N GLN A 189 11.06 -8.59 7.52
CA GLN A 189 9.67 -8.27 7.22
C GLN A 189 8.74 -9.41 7.65
N ARG A 190 7.74 -9.04 8.46
CA ARG A 190 6.62 -9.90 8.78
C ARG A 190 5.35 -9.12 8.39
N PRO A 191 4.84 -9.35 7.16
CA PRO A 191 3.57 -8.80 6.74
C PRO A 191 2.47 -9.09 7.75
N MET A 192 1.67 -8.06 8.05
CA MET A 192 0.55 -8.17 8.95
C MET A 192 -0.49 -9.13 8.38
N MET A 193 -0.76 -10.18 9.15
CA MET A 193 -1.76 -11.20 8.84
C MET A 193 -3.14 -10.75 9.32
N PRO A 194 -4.25 -11.38 8.86
CA PRO A 194 -5.59 -11.01 9.29
C PRO A 194 -5.77 -10.99 10.82
N ASP A 195 -5.21 -11.96 11.54
CA ASP A 195 -5.29 -12.02 13.00
C ASP A 195 -4.50 -10.89 13.69
N ASP A 196 -3.32 -10.53 13.14
CA ASP A 196 -2.55 -9.38 13.62
C ASP A 196 -3.35 -8.07 13.43
N ALA A 197 -4.08 -7.93 12.32
CA ALA A 197 -4.91 -6.76 12.04
C ALA A 197 -6.08 -6.65 13.03
N VAL A 198 -6.72 -7.78 13.40
CA VAL A 198 -7.76 -7.81 14.45
C VAL A 198 -7.20 -7.32 15.78
N ALA A 199 -6.06 -7.86 16.19
CA ALA A 199 -5.41 -7.46 17.45
C ALA A 199 -5.07 -5.95 17.45
N SER A 200 -4.54 -5.42 16.35
CA SER A 200 -4.26 -3.98 16.21
C SER A 200 -5.53 -3.14 16.28
N ILE A 201 -6.62 -3.54 15.60
CA ILE A 201 -7.91 -2.82 15.64
C ILE A 201 -8.48 -2.79 17.06
N GLU A 202 -8.44 -3.91 17.79
CA GLU A 202 -8.93 -3.97 19.18
C GLU A 202 -8.11 -3.06 20.10
N LEU A 203 -6.77 -3.05 19.98
CA LEU A 203 -5.92 -2.14 20.74
C LEU A 203 -6.24 -0.66 20.42
N MET A 204 -6.44 -0.33 19.14
CA MET A 204 -6.81 1.03 18.72
C MET A 204 -8.18 1.42 19.28
N ARG A 205 -9.16 0.50 19.24
CA ARG A 205 -10.51 0.71 19.78
C ARG A 205 -10.44 1.04 21.27
N LEU A 206 -9.76 0.19 22.06
CA LEU A 206 -9.62 0.39 23.50
C LEU A 206 -8.98 1.75 23.82
N LYS A 207 -7.89 2.10 23.12
CA LYS A 207 -7.21 3.39 23.32
C LYS A 207 -8.09 4.59 22.94
N ILE A 208 -8.91 4.47 21.89
CA ILE A 208 -9.89 5.50 21.54
C ILE A 208 -10.94 5.64 22.64
N GLU A 209 -11.50 4.52 23.12
CA GLU A 209 -12.52 4.49 24.16
C GLU A 209 -12.03 5.15 25.48
N GLU A 210 -10.82 4.78 25.92
CA GLU A 210 -10.19 5.34 27.11
C GLU A 210 -9.88 6.85 26.97
N GLY A 211 -9.40 7.28 25.80
CA GLY A 211 -8.94 8.65 25.57
C GLY A 211 -10.02 9.65 25.12
N LEU A 212 -11.19 9.19 24.69
CA LEU A 212 -12.18 10.05 24.03
C LEU A 212 -12.74 11.15 24.95
N ALA A 213 -12.98 10.83 26.22
CA ALA A 213 -13.54 11.76 27.20
C ALA A 213 -12.57 12.92 27.52
N GLU A 214 -11.26 12.66 27.46
CA GLU A 214 -10.20 13.61 27.81
C GLU A 214 -9.64 14.34 26.59
N ARG A 215 -9.93 13.87 25.37
CA ARG A 215 -9.40 14.46 24.14
C ARG A 215 -10.01 15.83 23.87
N GLU A 216 -9.15 16.82 23.74
CA GLU A 216 -9.54 18.16 23.30
C GLU A 216 -9.77 18.18 21.78
N PHE A 217 -10.92 18.70 21.37
CA PHE A 217 -11.26 18.96 19.97
C PHE A 217 -11.41 20.45 19.76
N SER A 218 -10.87 20.98 18.66
CA SER A 218 -11.08 22.38 18.32
C SER A 218 -12.54 22.61 17.98
N HIS A 219 -13.17 23.58 18.62
CA HIS A 219 -14.58 23.92 18.35
C HIS A 219 -14.75 24.77 17.09
N ASP A 220 -13.66 25.36 16.60
CA ASP A 220 -13.65 26.24 15.42
C ASP A 220 -13.41 25.47 14.11
N LYS A 221 -13.02 24.19 14.19
CA LYS A 221 -12.77 23.34 13.04
C LYS A 221 -13.90 22.34 12.84
N ALA A 222 -14.64 22.50 11.75
CA ALA A 222 -15.72 21.57 11.40
C ALA A 222 -15.24 20.11 11.27
N SER A 223 -13.99 19.89 10.85
CA SER A 223 -13.35 18.56 10.81
C SER A 223 -13.25 17.91 12.18
N ASP A 224 -12.95 18.71 13.21
CA ASP A 224 -12.74 18.21 14.57
C ASP A 224 -14.08 17.87 15.22
N LEU A 225 -15.11 18.70 14.97
CA LEU A 225 -16.48 18.42 15.40
C LEU A 225 -17.04 17.15 14.73
N LEU A 226 -16.82 16.98 13.43
CA LEU A 226 -17.19 15.77 12.70
C LEU A 226 -16.49 14.54 13.26
N THR A 227 -15.17 14.64 13.49
CA THR A 227 -14.37 13.55 14.05
C THR A 227 -14.88 13.17 15.43
N LYS A 228 -15.14 14.14 16.30
CA LYS A 228 -15.72 13.90 17.62
C LYS A 228 -17.05 13.15 17.53
N ALA A 229 -17.97 13.60 16.69
CA ALA A 229 -19.27 12.95 16.51
C ALA A 229 -19.14 11.51 15.99
N ALA A 230 -18.25 11.29 15.02
CA ALA A 230 -17.99 9.96 14.47
C ALA A 230 -17.41 8.99 15.52
N LEU A 231 -16.44 9.45 16.31
CA LEU A 231 -15.84 8.64 17.38
C LEU A 231 -16.84 8.32 18.51
N GLN A 232 -17.70 9.27 18.88
CA GLN A 232 -18.76 9.06 19.85
C GLN A 232 -19.80 8.04 19.37
N SER A 233 -20.16 8.07 18.08
CA SER A 233 -21.06 7.06 17.50
C SER A 233 -20.41 5.68 17.47
N PHE A 234 -19.10 5.60 17.25
CA PHE A 234 -18.38 4.33 17.10
C PHE A 234 -18.17 3.58 18.42
N VAL A 235 -17.93 4.27 19.54
CA VAL A 235 -17.67 3.58 20.84
C VAL A 235 -18.86 2.74 21.33
N GLU A 236 -20.06 2.99 20.81
CA GLU A 236 -21.26 2.19 21.10
C GLU A 236 -21.41 0.97 20.17
N GLU A 237 -20.63 0.89 19.09
CA GLU A 237 -20.68 -0.20 18.11
C GLU A 237 -19.78 -1.38 18.51
N ASP A 238 -20.22 -2.60 18.20
CA ASP A 238 -19.37 -3.78 18.27
C ASP A 238 -18.50 -3.85 17.00
N VAL A 239 -17.23 -3.46 17.13
CA VAL A 239 -16.27 -3.45 16.02
C VAL A 239 -16.11 -4.83 15.39
N SER A 240 -16.27 -5.92 16.17
CA SER A 240 -16.10 -7.29 15.69
C SER A 240 -17.13 -7.69 14.63
N GLN A 241 -18.31 -7.03 14.64
CA GLN A 241 -19.39 -7.26 13.69
C GLN A 241 -19.29 -6.37 12.44
N MET A 242 -18.34 -5.42 12.41
CA MET A 242 -18.16 -4.56 11.25
C MET A 242 -17.75 -5.39 10.04
N ARG A 243 -18.54 -5.33 8.95
CA ARG A 243 -18.21 -6.00 7.69
C ARG A 243 -16.91 -5.42 7.11
N VAL A 244 -16.08 -6.30 6.59
CA VAL A 244 -14.83 -6.00 5.90
C VAL A 244 -14.67 -6.90 4.67
N VAL A 245 -13.82 -6.48 3.73
CA VAL A 245 -13.37 -7.32 2.63
C VAL A 245 -11.86 -7.49 2.73
N LEU A 246 -11.40 -8.69 3.05
CA LEU A 246 -9.99 -9.07 3.01
C LEU A 246 -9.60 -9.35 1.56
N CYS A 247 -8.55 -8.68 1.09
CA CYS A 247 -7.96 -8.89 -0.23
C CYS A 247 -6.51 -9.35 -0.03
N SER A 248 -6.19 -10.53 -0.56
CA SER A 248 -4.89 -11.17 -0.42
C SER A 248 -4.27 -11.42 -1.79
N ASP A 249 -2.97 -11.16 -1.93
CA ASP A 249 -2.16 -11.46 -3.13
C ASP A 249 -2.80 -11.01 -4.45
N MET A 250 -3.48 -9.86 -4.40
CA MET A 250 -4.21 -9.28 -5.51
C MET A 250 -3.29 -9.04 -6.71
N GLY A 251 -3.71 -9.47 -7.89
CA GLY A 251 -2.92 -9.34 -9.13
C GLY A 251 -1.92 -10.48 -9.35
N THR A 252 -2.01 -11.55 -8.57
CA THR A 252 -1.23 -12.80 -8.73
C THR A 252 -2.16 -14.00 -8.94
N GLU A 253 -1.58 -15.17 -9.23
CA GLU A 253 -2.35 -16.42 -9.34
C GLU A 253 -2.98 -16.85 -7.99
N ASP A 254 -2.39 -16.43 -6.87
CA ASP A 254 -2.87 -16.76 -5.51
C ASP A 254 -3.94 -15.77 -4.99
N GLN A 255 -4.41 -14.85 -5.84
CA GLN A 255 -5.37 -13.82 -5.47
C GLN A 255 -6.61 -14.40 -4.78
N ARG A 256 -6.95 -13.83 -3.61
CA ARG A 256 -8.17 -14.16 -2.86
C ARG A 256 -8.89 -12.92 -2.35
N ILE A 257 -10.21 -12.92 -2.48
CA ILE A 257 -11.10 -11.88 -1.93
C ILE A 257 -12.13 -12.55 -1.04
N VAL A 258 -12.27 -12.07 0.20
CA VAL A 258 -13.20 -12.62 1.19
C VAL A 258 -13.97 -11.49 1.88
N SER A 259 -15.30 -11.51 1.79
CA SER A 259 -16.19 -10.68 2.59
C SER A 259 -16.49 -11.39 3.91
N THR A 260 -16.21 -10.73 5.03
CA THR A 260 -16.39 -11.25 6.39
C THR A 260 -16.61 -10.09 7.37
N THR A 261 -16.49 -10.31 8.67
CA THR A 261 -16.45 -9.25 9.69
C THR A 261 -15.04 -9.07 10.25
N VAL A 262 -14.78 -7.97 10.98
CA VAL A 262 -13.52 -7.78 11.70
C VAL A 262 -13.21 -9.00 12.57
N GLY A 263 -14.16 -9.48 13.37
CA GLY A 263 -13.95 -10.69 14.18
C GLY A 263 -13.77 -11.96 13.36
N GLY A 264 -14.35 -12.01 12.16
CA GLY A 264 -14.17 -13.13 11.22
C GLY A 264 -12.81 -13.17 10.52
N LEU A 265 -12.03 -12.09 10.54
CA LEU A 265 -10.68 -12.05 9.96
C LEU A 265 -9.72 -13.03 10.64
N SER A 266 -9.83 -13.27 11.95
CA SER A 266 -9.00 -14.25 12.67
C SER A 266 -9.17 -15.69 12.15
N ASN A 267 -10.26 -15.99 11.46
CA ASN A 267 -10.48 -17.30 10.81
C ASN A 267 -9.91 -17.38 9.39
N GLN A 268 -9.38 -16.27 8.87
CA GLN A 268 -8.85 -16.21 7.51
C GLN A 268 -7.33 -16.41 7.53
N THR A 269 -6.85 -17.22 6.59
CA THR A 269 -5.40 -17.44 6.42
C THR A 269 -4.69 -16.18 5.92
N GLY A 270 -5.38 -15.35 5.15
CA GLY A 270 -4.75 -14.31 4.34
C GLY A 270 -3.85 -14.90 3.25
N GLY A 271 -2.96 -14.06 2.75
CA GLY A 271 -1.90 -14.38 1.79
C GLY A 271 -0.57 -13.71 2.18
N ARG A 272 0.37 -13.64 1.24
CA ARG A 272 1.70 -13.04 1.45
C ARG A 272 1.62 -11.53 1.67
N LEU A 273 0.76 -10.85 0.92
CA LEU A 273 0.39 -9.45 1.11
C LEU A 273 -1.12 -9.32 1.24
N ASN A 274 -1.55 -8.49 2.19
CA ASN A 274 -2.95 -8.35 2.56
C ASN A 274 -3.33 -6.86 2.62
N CYS A 275 -4.55 -6.53 2.21
CA CYS A 275 -5.20 -5.26 2.53
C CYS A 275 -6.66 -5.50 2.87
N ILE A 276 -7.26 -4.55 3.59
CA ILE A 276 -8.63 -4.67 4.09
C ILE A 276 -9.44 -3.48 3.61
N ILE A 277 -10.61 -3.76 3.06
CA ILE A 277 -11.61 -2.74 2.74
C ILE A 277 -12.63 -2.69 3.86
N PHE A 278 -12.92 -1.48 4.33
CA PHE A 278 -14.01 -1.19 5.26
C PHE A 278 -15.13 -0.48 4.49
N PRO A 279 -16.19 -1.20 4.06
CA PRO A 279 -17.28 -0.56 3.36
C PRO A 279 -18.08 0.35 4.31
N ALA A 280 -18.41 1.56 3.86
CA ALA A 280 -19.57 2.27 4.38
C ALA A 280 -20.88 1.60 3.94
N THR A 281 -22.02 2.19 4.31
CA THR A 281 -23.34 1.77 3.84
C THR A 281 -23.36 1.60 2.33
N THR A 282 -23.77 0.42 1.88
CA THR A 282 -23.78 -0.03 0.49
C THR A 282 -25.15 0.18 -0.15
N GLY A 283 -25.16 0.49 -1.44
CA GLY A 283 -26.37 0.37 -2.26
C GLY A 283 -26.65 -1.09 -2.66
N GLU A 284 -27.80 -1.34 -3.29
CA GLU A 284 -28.19 -2.70 -3.71
C GLU A 284 -27.16 -3.39 -4.61
N VAL A 285 -26.55 -2.64 -5.54
CA VAL A 285 -25.54 -3.18 -6.47
C VAL A 285 -24.24 -3.53 -5.73
N GLU A 286 -23.78 -2.64 -4.85
CA GLU A 286 -22.57 -2.87 -4.04
C GLU A 286 -22.77 -4.06 -3.10
N GLU A 287 -23.96 -4.18 -2.50
CA GLU A 287 -24.30 -5.32 -1.63
C GLU A 287 -24.25 -6.64 -2.39
N LYS A 288 -24.90 -6.71 -3.57
CA LYS A 288 -24.82 -7.89 -4.44
C LYS A 288 -23.39 -8.20 -4.87
N ALA A 289 -22.56 -7.16 -5.07
CA ALA A 289 -21.17 -7.33 -5.44
C ALA A 289 -20.34 -7.94 -4.30
N LEU A 290 -20.59 -7.53 -3.06
CA LEU A 290 -19.91 -8.05 -1.86
C LEU A 290 -20.29 -9.49 -1.52
N VAL A 291 -21.55 -9.87 -1.71
CA VAL A 291 -22.03 -11.26 -1.47
C VAL A 291 -21.28 -12.30 -2.31
N ARG A 292 -20.76 -11.92 -3.49
CA ARG A 292 -19.91 -12.81 -4.32
C ARG A 292 -18.64 -13.28 -3.61
N TRP A 293 -18.22 -12.58 -2.57
CA TRP A 293 -17.00 -12.84 -1.82
C TRP A 293 -17.28 -13.43 -0.43
N GLU A 294 -18.54 -13.62 -0.05
CA GLU A 294 -18.88 -14.32 1.21
C GLU A 294 -18.52 -15.81 1.06
N GLN A 295 -17.93 -16.38 2.10
CA GLN A 295 -17.65 -17.82 2.15
C GLN A 295 -18.91 -18.56 2.60
N GLU A 296 -19.25 -19.66 1.92
CA GLU A 296 -20.33 -20.59 2.31
C GLU A 296 -20.02 -21.33 3.62
#